data_AF-M6DIN6-F1
#
_entry.id   AF-M6DIN6-F1
#
_cell.length_a   1.000
_cell.length_b   1.000
_cell.length_c   1.000
_cell.angle_alpha   90.00
_cell.angle_beta   90.00
_cell.angle_gamma   90.00
#
_symmetry.space_group_name_H-M   'P 1'
#
loop_
_entity.id
_entity.type
_entity.pdbx_description
1 polymer ?
#
loop_
_entity_poly.entity_id
_entity_poly.type
_entity_poly.pdbx_seq_one_letter_code
_entity_poly.pdbx_strand_id
1 'polypeptide(L)'
;MKSKLRNLLLRFLPDTAQILGVGLGGYIGVATGEAMGAALGGVSGEVIGRVSKDLIERILSEKEKGRIEFIGYYSEIKIRKLLDSGSSVREDGFFENIDEISFADEIFEGVLIKAKNAYEEKKLPFIGNLFVNSVFSSISTDDIHQILNLSDQLSYNQLVLINIIQSKIAGFMKIAEMSEVKITDDKIGLYYNLIELQTKGVILDIHNEGDLAITGDRTVDFKGCALTRLGERIYKVLSLNEIPLEDIERTMRIIT
;
A
#
# COMPACT_ATOMS: atom_id res chain seq x y z
N MET A 1 37.25 -4.75 -17.53
CA MET A 1 35.93 -4.30 -17.02
C MET A 1 35.03 -5.46 -16.58
N LYS A 2 34.89 -6.55 -17.36
CA LYS A 2 34.12 -7.76 -16.99
C LYS A 2 34.65 -8.56 -15.77
N SER A 3 35.93 -8.45 -15.41
CA SER A 3 36.52 -9.20 -14.28
C SER A 3 36.29 -8.57 -12.89
N LYS A 4 36.11 -7.24 -12.79
CA LYS A 4 35.76 -6.58 -11.52
C LYS A 4 34.31 -6.86 -11.10
N LEU A 5 33.40 -6.90 -12.07
CA LEU A 5 31.99 -7.22 -11.86
C LEU A 5 31.79 -8.69 -11.41
N ARG A 6 32.57 -9.62 -11.97
CA ARG A 6 32.54 -11.04 -11.60
C ARG A 6 33.09 -11.31 -10.19
N ASN A 7 34.15 -10.61 -9.79
CA ASN A 7 34.73 -10.73 -8.44
C ASN A 7 33.89 -10.01 -7.38
N LEU A 8 33.06 -9.04 -7.77
CA LEU A 8 32.06 -8.42 -6.90
C LEU A 8 30.89 -9.37 -6.64
N LEU A 9 30.40 -10.07 -7.68
CA LEU A 9 29.30 -11.05 -7.60
C LEU A 9 29.63 -12.28 -6.76
N LEU A 10 30.89 -12.75 -6.77
CA LEU A 10 31.31 -13.95 -6.03
C LEU A 10 31.59 -13.71 -4.54
N ARG A 11 31.59 -12.45 -4.07
CA ARG A 11 31.85 -12.13 -2.65
C ARG A 11 30.60 -12.21 -1.77
N PHE A 12 29.41 -12.31 -2.37
CA PHE A 12 28.11 -12.15 -1.70
C PHE A 12 27.22 -13.40 -1.70
N LEU A 13 27.74 -14.54 -2.12
CA LEU A 13 27.02 -15.82 -2.08
C LEU A 13 27.86 -16.87 -1.37
N PRO A 14 27.62 -17.17 -0.09
CA PRO A 14 27.77 -18.53 0.39
C PRO A 14 26.52 -19.32 -0.02
N ASP A 15 26.76 -20.53 -0.51
CA ASP A 15 25.75 -21.57 -0.72
C ASP A 15 24.85 -21.73 0.51
N THR A 16 23.53 -21.91 0.33
CA THR A 16 22.81 -23.02 0.98
C THR A 16 21.36 -23.14 0.52
N ALA A 17 21.04 -24.35 0.06
CA ALA A 17 19.71 -24.91 0.01
C ALA A 17 19.20 -25.22 1.43
N GLN A 18 17.87 -25.36 1.54
CA GLN A 18 17.04 -25.74 2.70
C GLN A 18 16.55 -24.55 3.52
N ILE A 19 15.24 -24.29 3.45
CA ILE A 19 14.29 -24.32 4.59
C ILE A 19 12.88 -24.10 4.01
N LEU A 20 12.07 -25.14 4.08
CA LEU A 20 10.64 -25.16 3.75
C LEU A 20 9.97 -25.99 4.83
N GLY A 21 9.06 -25.38 5.59
CA GLY A 21 8.42 -26.03 6.74
C GLY A 21 7.16 -25.32 7.19
N VAL A 22 6.08 -25.55 6.44
CA VAL A 22 4.67 -25.62 6.90
C VAL A 22 4.12 -24.43 7.69
N GLY A 23 3.24 -23.63 7.06
CA GLY A 23 2.30 -22.86 7.88
C GLY A 23 1.49 -21.71 7.28
N LEU A 24 1.38 -21.50 5.97
CA LEU A 24 0.37 -20.58 5.42
C LEU A 24 -0.19 -21.17 4.14
N GLY A 25 -1.52 -21.17 3.99
CA GLY A 25 -2.18 -21.50 2.75
C GLY A 25 -1.71 -20.59 1.61
N GLY A 26 -0.65 -21.03 0.93
CA GLY A 26 -0.69 -21.14 -0.51
C GLY A 26 -0.05 -20.06 -1.38
N TYR A 27 0.74 -19.08 -0.91
CA TYR A 27 1.26 -18.09 -1.88
C TYR A 27 2.74 -17.78 -2.00
N ILE A 28 3.61 -17.92 -1.01
CA ILE A 28 5.02 -17.60 -1.25
C ILE A 28 5.91 -18.58 -0.51
N GLY A 29 6.35 -19.60 -1.26
CA GLY A 29 7.50 -20.39 -0.89
C GLY A 29 8.77 -19.57 -1.09
N VAL A 30 9.66 -19.67 -0.11
CA VAL A 30 11.08 -19.28 -0.13
C VAL A 30 11.37 -17.79 0.01
N ALA A 31 11.87 -17.43 1.19
CA ALA A 31 13.02 -16.53 1.32
C ALA A 31 13.59 -16.64 2.75
N THR A 32 14.62 -17.47 2.93
CA THR A 32 15.57 -17.28 4.03
C THR A 32 16.16 -15.87 3.90
N GLY A 33 16.56 -15.24 5.01
CA GLY A 33 17.03 -13.84 5.10
C GLY A 33 18.24 -13.46 4.23
N GLU A 34 18.67 -14.34 3.32
CA GLU A 34 19.69 -14.13 2.30
C GLU A 34 19.10 -13.66 0.95
N ALA A 35 17.84 -14.00 0.64
CA ALA A 35 17.21 -13.62 -0.63
C ALA A 35 16.93 -12.11 -0.73
N MET A 36 16.64 -11.44 0.39
CA MET A 36 16.27 -10.02 0.40
C MET A 36 17.44 -9.08 0.05
N GLY A 37 18.70 -9.52 0.26
CA GLY A 37 19.89 -8.70 -0.01
C GLY A 37 20.62 -9.06 -1.32
N ALA A 38 20.48 -10.29 -1.82
CA ALA A 38 21.40 -10.80 -2.84
C ALA A 38 21.09 -10.35 -4.28
N ALA A 39 19.86 -9.91 -4.57
CA ALA A 39 19.44 -9.82 -5.95
C ALA A 39 19.30 -8.38 -6.49
N LEU A 40 19.30 -7.33 -5.65
CA LEU A 40 19.19 -5.92 -6.06
C LEU A 40 20.55 -5.23 -5.88
N GLY A 41 21.39 -5.22 -6.91
CA GLY A 41 22.72 -4.58 -6.88
C GLY A 41 22.73 -3.05 -6.84
N GLY A 42 21.77 -2.41 -6.14
CA GLY A 42 21.61 -0.96 -6.02
C GLY A 42 21.06 -0.53 -4.66
N VAL A 43 20.96 0.78 -4.43
CA VAL A 43 20.72 1.38 -3.10
C VAL A 43 19.40 0.90 -2.44
N SER A 44 18.36 0.62 -3.22
CA SER A 44 17.08 0.11 -2.69
C SER A 44 17.17 -1.32 -2.11
N GLY A 45 18.06 -2.16 -2.65
CA GLY A 45 18.29 -3.51 -2.12
C GLY A 45 18.97 -3.51 -0.74
N GLU A 46 19.92 -2.59 -0.56
CA GLU A 46 20.61 -2.40 0.72
C GLU A 46 19.64 -1.96 1.83
N VAL A 47 18.77 -0.98 1.54
CA VAL A 47 17.71 -0.50 2.45
C VAL A 47 16.79 -1.65 2.86
N ILE A 48 16.29 -2.43 1.90
CA ILE A 48 15.36 -3.54 2.18
C ILE A 48 16.01 -4.57 3.11
N GLY A 49 17.23 -5.01 2.78
CA GLY A 49 17.94 -6.04 3.54
C GLY A 49 18.28 -5.59 4.97
N ARG A 50 18.79 -4.35 5.11
CA ARG A 50 19.19 -3.77 6.41
C ARG A 50 18.01 -3.67 7.38
N VAL A 51 16.96 -2.92 7.00
CA VAL A 51 15.83 -2.63 7.90
C VAL A 51 15.03 -3.90 8.24
N SER A 52 14.90 -4.82 7.28
CA SER A 52 14.19 -6.09 7.53
C SER A 52 14.90 -6.95 8.57
N LYS A 53 16.24 -7.02 8.50
CA LYS A 53 17.05 -7.79 9.44
C LYS A 53 16.88 -7.26 10.86
N ASP A 54 16.99 -5.95 11.05
CA ASP A 54 16.89 -5.31 12.37
C ASP A 54 15.51 -5.53 13.03
N LEU A 55 14.44 -5.62 12.23
CA LEU A 55 13.09 -5.91 12.74
C LEU A 55 12.89 -7.39 13.06
N ILE A 56 13.42 -8.30 12.24
CA ILE A 56 13.30 -9.76 12.42
C ILE A 56 14.11 -10.25 13.61
N GLU A 57 15.21 -9.57 13.96
CA GLU A 57 16.00 -9.88 15.16
C GLU A 57 15.26 -9.60 16.49
N ARG A 58 14.10 -8.92 16.44
CA ARG A 58 13.20 -8.74 17.59
C ARG A 58 12.36 -10.02 17.81
N ILE A 59 11.91 -10.27 19.03
CA ILE A 59 11.01 -11.41 19.32
C ILE A 59 9.65 -11.14 18.64
N LEU A 60 9.40 -11.82 17.51
CA LEU A 60 8.18 -11.73 16.71
C LEU A 60 7.43 -13.07 16.72
N SER A 61 6.10 -13.03 16.59
CA SER A 61 5.31 -14.23 16.29
C SER A 61 5.48 -14.64 14.82
N GLU A 62 5.18 -15.90 14.48
CA GLU A 62 5.28 -16.41 13.11
C GLU A 62 4.40 -15.63 12.11
N LYS A 63 3.24 -15.13 12.56
CA LYS A 63 2.36 -14.31 11.71
C LYS A 63 2.98 -12.94 11.42
N GLU A 64 3.54 -12.30 12.43
CA GLU A 64 4.22 -11.01 12.28
C GLU A 64 5.44 -11.12 11.35
N LYS A 65 6.23 -12.18 11.54
CA LYS A 65 7.36 -12.51 10.68
C LYS A 65 6.92 -12.73 9.22
N GLY A 66 5.89 -13.54 9.00
CA GLY A 66 5.37 -13.80 7.65
C GLY A 66 4.90 -12.54 6.92
N ARG A 67 4.35 -11.55 7.64
CA ARG A 67 3.93 -10.26 7.03
C ARG A 67 5.12 -9.38 6.65
N ILE A 68 6.15 -9.33 7.49
CA ILE A 68 7.40 -8.60 7.18
C ILE A 68 8.09 -9.22 5.96
N GLU A 69 8.23 -10.55 5.95
CA GLU A 69 8.81 -11.30 4.82
C GLU A 69 8.02 -11.08 3.53
N PHE A 70 6.69 -11.13 3.60
CA PHE A 70 5.81 -10.84 2.45
C PHE A 70 6.09 -9.46 1.85
N ILE A 71 6.14 -8.41 2.67
CA ILE A 71 6.36 -7.05 2.17
C ILE A 71 7.71 -6.90 1.51
N GLY A 72 8.75 -7.43 2.14
CA GLY A 72 10.10 -7.33 1.60
C GLY A 72 10.24 -8.03 0.24
N TYR A 73 9.75 -9.28 0.14
CA TYR A 73 9.73 -10.02 -1.13
C TYR A 73 8.85 -9.36 -2.20
N TYR A 74 7.65 -8.91 -1.82
CA TYR A 74 6.73 -8.21 -2.71
C TYR A 74 7.35 -6.93 -3.27
N SER A 75 7.98 -6.15 -2.40
CA SER A 75 8.64 -4.89 -2.78
C SER A 75 9.81 -5.15 -3.72
N GLU A 76 10.63 -6.17 -3.41
CA GLU A 76 11.77 -6.56 -4.24
C GLU A 76 11.33 -6.92 -5.67
N ILE A 77 10.32 -7.80 -5.81
CA ILE A 77 9.79 -8.19 -7.12
C ILE A 77 9.27 -7.00 -7.91
N LYS A 78 8.52 -6.10 -7.26
CA LYS A 78 7.97 -4.94 -7.94
C LYS A 78 9.03 -3.94 -8.36
N ILE A 79 10.01 -3.65 -7.49
CA ILE A 79 11.14 -2.77 -7.81
C ILE A 79 11.91 -3.32 -9.02
N ARG A 80 12.19 -4.64 -9.06
CA ARG A 80 12.80 -5.28 -10.24
C ARG A 80 12.00 -5.04 -11.51
N LYS A 81 10.70 -5.33 -11.49
CA LYS A 81 9.82 -5.14 -12.65
C LYS A 81 9.83 -3.69 -13.14
N LEU A 82 9.83 -2.72 -12.22
CA LEU A 82 9.88 -1.30 -12.57
C LEU A 82 11.24 -0.92 -13.18
N LEU A 83 12.35 -1.37 -12.62
CA LEU A 83 13.69 -1.17 -13.19
C LEU A 83 13.84 -1.82 -14.57
N ASP A 84 13.37 -3.06 -14.73
CA ASP A 84 13.40 -3.80 -16.00
C ASP A 84 12.53 -3.13 -17.08
N SER A 85 11.47 -2.44 -16.68
CA SER A 85 10.63 -1.62 -17.57
C SER A 85 11.24 -0.25 -17.94
N GLY A 86 12.41 0.09 -17.39
CA GLY A 86 13.11 1.35 -17.63
C GLY A 86 12.71 2.50 -16.70
N SER A 87 12.00 2.23 -15.60
CA SER A 87 11.72 3.26 -14.59
C SER A 87 13.01 3.66 -13.87
N SER A 88 13.18 4.96 -13.62
CA SER A 88 14.31 5.50 -12.88
C SER A 88 13.92 5.77 -11.43
N VAL A 89 14.82 5.42 -10.50
CA VAL A 89 14.68 5.81 -9.09
C VAL A 89 14.81 7.32 -8.95
N ARG A 90 14.21 7.88 -7.89
CA ARG A 90 14.37 9.30 -7.53
C ARG A 90 15.81 9.62 -7.12
N GLU A 91 16.24 10.86 -7.36
CA GLU A 91 17.62 11.36 -7.13
C GLU A 91 17.65 12.60 -6.20
N ASP A 92 16.59 12.83 -5.43
CA ASP A 92 16.39 14.04 -4.60
C ASP A 92 16.84 13.86 -3.14
N GLY A 93 17.87 13.04 -2.91
CA GLY A 93 18.39 12.75 -1.57
C GLY A 93 17.60 11.71 -0.79
N PHE A 94 16.56 11.09 -1.36
CA PHE A 94 15.73 10.08 -0.70
C PHE A 94 16.50 8.87 -0.14
N PHE A 95 17.61 8.51 -0.78
CA PHE A 95 18.48 7.40 -0.35
C PHE A 95 19.74 7.87 0.37
N GLU A 96 19.94 9.17 0.54
CA GLU A 96 21.12 9.70 1.22
C GLU A 96 20.95 9.56 2.73
N ASN A 97 22.01 9.11 3.41
CA ASN A 97 22.03 9.04 4.86
C ASN A 97 22.34 10.43 5.41
N ILE A 98 21.29 11.15 5.82
CA ILE A 98 21.43 12.34 6.64
C ILE A 98 21.30 11.84 8.08
N ASP A 99 22.39 11.86 8.85
CA ASP A 99 22.42 11.36 10.23
C ASP A 99 22.21 9.83 10.39
N GLU A 100 22.98 9.02 9.63
CA GLU A 100 23.06 7.55 9.67
C GLU A 100 21.86 6.77 9.06
N ILE A 101 20.70 7.39 8.93
CA ILE A 101 19.46 6.78 8.38
C ILE A 101 18.98 7.59 7.17
N SER A 102 18.60 6.92 6.08
CA SER A 102 18.00 7.60 4.92
C SER A 102 16.48 7.69 5.03
N PHE A 103 15.85 8.61 4.30
CA PHE A 103 14.38 8.63 4.19
C PHE A 103 13.82 7.31 3.64
N ALA A 104 14.55 6.64 2.74
CA ALA A 104 14.18 5.32 2.27
C ALA A 104 14.12 4.29 3.40
N ASP A 105 15.08 4.32 4.34
CA ASP A 105 15.07 3.45 5.53
C ASP A 105 13.88 3.75 6.42
N GLU A 106 13.60 5.02 6.72
CA GLU A 106 12.47 5.43 7.57
C GLU A 106 11.12 4.98 6.99
N ILE A 107 10.90 5.22 5.69
CA ILE A 107 9.67 4.80 5.02
C ILE A 107 9.55 3.28 5.02
N PHE A 108 10.62 2.57 4.71
CA PHE A 108 10.57 1.12 4.66
C PHE A 108 10.35 0.51 6.05
N GLU A 109 11.01 1.03 7.09
CA GLU A 109 10.77 0.60 8.47
C GLU A 109 9.32 0.85 8.87
N GLY A 110 8.79 2.04 8.56
CA GLY A 110 7.40 2.38 8.80
C GLY A 110 6.44 1.40 8.12
N VAL A 111 6.67 1.07 6.85
CA VAL A 111 5.89 0.08 6.09
C VAL A 111 5.95 -1.30 6.76
N LEU A 112 7.13 -1.76 7.18
CA LEU A 112 7.29 -3.05 7.86
C LEU A 112 6.60 -3.08 9.22
N ILE A 113 6.68 -1.99 10.00
CA ILE A 113 5.97 -1.86 11.28
C ILE A 113 4.45 -1.91 11.08
N LYS A 114 3.92 -1.21 10.06
CA LYS A 114 2.48 -1.25 9.75
C LYS A 114 2.06 -2.65 9.30
N ALA A 115 2.84 -3.29 8.43
CA ALA A 115 2.57 -4.65 7.96
C ALA A 115 2.59 -5.67 9.09
N LYS A 116 3.57 -5.60 9.99
CA LYS A 116 3.66 -6.44 11.18
C LYS A 116 2.35 -6.41 11.98
N ASN A 117 1.84 -5.20 12.23
CA ASN A 117 0.64 -4.95 13.03
C ASN A 117 -0.69 -5.06 12.26
N ALA A 118 -0.66 -5.39 10.96
CA ALA A 118 -1.86 -5.36 10.13
C ALA A 118 -2.87 -6.45 10.54
N TYR A 119 -4.09 -6.04 10.86
CA TYR A 119 -5.20 -6.97 11.11
C TYR A 119 -5.83 -7.49 9.80
N GLU A 120 -5.84 -6.67 8.74
CA GLU A 120 -6.39 -7.00 7.43
C GLU A 120 -5.25 -7.34 6.44
N GLU A 121 -4.91 -8.62 6.30
CA GLU A 121 -3.80 -9.05 5.41
C GLU A 121 -4.02 -8.71 3.94
N LYS A 122 -5.28 -8.51 3.52
CA LYS A 122 -5.61 -7.97 2.19
C LYS A 122 -4.98 -6.59 1.91
N LYS A 123 -4.64 -5.81 2.94
CA LYS A 123 -3.96 -4.52 2.79
C LYS A 123 -2.47 -4.63 2.49
N LEU A 124 -1.83 -5.77 2.77
CA LEU A 124 -0.37 -5.90 2.70
C LEU A 124 0.22 -5.51 1.32
N PRO A 125 -0.33 -5.95 0.16
CA PRO A 125 0.20 -5.54 -1.13
C PRO A 125 0.18 -4.01 -1.31
N PHE A 126 -0.89 -3.36 -0.86
CA PHE A 126 -1.09 -1.91 -0.99
C PHE A 126 -0.19 -1.12 -0.04
N ILE A 127 0.04 -1.64 1.18
CA ILE A 127 1.03 -1.07 2.11
C ILE A 127 2.45 -1.21 1.53
N GLY A 128 2.80 -2.36 0.94
CA GLY A 128 4.08 -2.55 0.26
C GLY A 128 4.26 -1.64 -0.95
N ASN A 129 3.18 -1.38 -1.71
CA ASN A 129 3.19 -0.44 -2.83
C ASN A 129 3.59 0.97 -2.41
N LEU A 130 3.33 1.38 -1.17
CA LEU A 130 3.76 2.68 -0.68
C LEU A 130 5.27 2.86 -0.79
N PHE A 131 6.06 1.89 -0.32
CA PHE A 131 7.51 1.94 -0.42
C PHE A 131 7.97 1.79 -1.87
N VAL A 132 7.39 0.84 -2.61
CA VAL A 132 7.75 0.66 -4.03
C VAL A 132 7.54 1.96 -4.80
N ASN A 133 6.37 2.59 -4.68
CA ASN A 133 6.08 3.80 -5.43
C ASN A 133 6.80 5.03 -4.86
N SER A 134 7.20 5.06 -3.59
CA SER A 134 8.02 6.15 -3.06
C SER A 134 9.42 6.20 -3.68
N VAL A 135 10.01 5.04 -4.02
CA VAL A 135 11.30 4.91 -4.72
C VAL A 135 11.29 5.53 -6.12
N PHE A 136 10.15 5.50 -6.82
CA PHE A 136 10.04 5.94 -8.23
C PHE A 136 9.18 7.20 -8.44
N SER A 137 8.60 7.77 -7.37
CA SER A 137 7.74 8.96 -7.48
C SER A 137 8.47 10.24 -7.10
N SER A 138 7.98 11.36 -7.62
CA SER A 138 8.41 12.71 -7.26
C SER A 138 7.60 13.30 -6.09
N ILE A 139 6.92 12.46 -5.30
CA ILE A 139 6.12 12.90 -4.15
C ILE A 139 7.08 13.23 -3.00
N SER A 140 6.83 14.34 -2.29
CA SER A 140 7.67 14.74 -1.16
C SER A 140 7.66 13.68 -0.06
N THR A 141 8.75 13.61 0.69
CA THR A 141 8.88 12.70 1.84
C THR A 141 7.80 12.96 2.89
N ASP A 142 7.48 14.23 3.16
CA ASP A 142 6.38 14.63 4.05
C ASP A 142 5.02 14.09 3.60
N ASP A 143 4.71 14.20 2.30
CA ASP A 143 3.48 13.66 1.72
C ASP A 143 3.45 12.13 1.83
N ILE A 144 4.59 11.46 1.63
CA ILE A 144 4.70 9.99 1.78
C ILE A 144 4.46 9.58 3.23
N HIS A 145 5.02 10.28 4.22
CA HIS A 145 4.75 10.05 5.64
C HIS A 145 3.27 10.24 5.99
N GLN A 146 2.65 11.30 5.47
CA GLN A 146 1.21 11.53 5.66
C GLN A 146 0.39 10.37 5.06
N ILE A 147 0.72 9.93 3.85
CA ILE A 147 0.05 8.81 3.19
C ILE A 147 0.27 7.50 3.94
N LEU A 148 1.47 7.25 4.49
CA LEU A 148 1.75 6.06 5.29
C LEU A 148 0.86 6.00 6.53
N ASN A 149 0.78 7.11 7.26
CA ASN A 149 -0.08 7.20 8.45
C ASN A 149 -1.57 7.03 8.11
N LEU A 150 -2.04 7.65 7.02
CA LEU A 150 -3.44 7.50 6.59
C LEU A 150 -3.73 6.08 6.09
N SER A 151 -2.82 5.46 5.33
CA SER A 151 -3.01 4.10 4.79
C SER A 151 -3.16 3.06 5.91
N ASP A 152 -2.50 3.26 7.04
CA ASP A 152 -2.65 2.42 8.23
C ASP A 152 -4.06 2.53 8.83
N GLN A 153 -4.58 3.75 8.90
CA GLN A 153 -5.91 4.07 9.46
C GLN A 153 -7.09 3.72 8.54
N LEU A 154 -6.86 3.48 7.25
CA LEU A 154 -7.92 3.13 6.31
C LEU A 154 -8.19 1.62 6.33
N SER A 155 -9.46 1.21 6.39
CA SER A 155 -9.82 -0.20 6.24
C SER A 155 -9.61 -0.70 4.81
N TYR A 156 -9.54 -2.01 4.59
CA TYR A 156 -9.48 -2.54 3.23
C TYR A 156 -10.70 -2.11 2.39
N ASN A 157 -11.89 -2.11 2.99
CA ASN A 157 -13.11 -1.65 2.32
C ASN A 157 -13.02 -0.18 1.89
N GLN A 158 -12.38 0.68 2.70
CA GLN A 158 -12.14 2.06 2.34
C GLN A 158 -11.19 2.19 1.14
N LEU A 159 -10.16 1.34 1.03
CA LEU A 159 -9.30 1.30 -0.16
C LEU A 159 -10.10 0.91 -1.41
N VAL A 160 -11.03 -0.05 -1.30
CA VAL A 160 -11.93 -0.44 -2.39
C VAL A 160 -12.83 0.73 -2.80
N LEU A 161 -13.39 1.47 -1.85
CA LEU A 161 -14.22 2.64 -2.15
C LEU A 161 -13.43 3.75 -2.85
N ILE A 162 -12.19 4.02 -2.41
CA ILE A 162 -11.31 4.99 -3.08
C ILE A 162 -11.07 4.56 -4.54
N ASN A 163 -10.85 3.26 -4.78
CA ASN A 163 -10.73 2.75 -6.15
C ASN A 163 -12.00 2.97 -6.98
N ILE A 164 -13.18 2.65 -6.44
CA ILE A 164 -14.45 2.80 -7.14
C ILE A 164 -14.69 4.28 -7.50
N ILE A 165 -14.49 5.17 -6.53
CA ILE A 165 -14.68 6.63 -6.70
C ILE A 165 -13.70 7.17 -7.74
N GLN A 166 -12.41 6.80 -7.67
CA GLN A 166 -11.42 7.25 -8.66
C GLN A 166 -11.72 6.73 -10.06
N SER A 167 -12.08 5.45 -10.16
CA SER A 167 -12.34 4.80 -11.44
C SER A 167 -13.57 5.39 -12.13
N LYS A 168 -14.36 6.23 -11.41
CA LYS A 168 -15.61 6.86 -11.84
C LYS A 168 -16.27 5.96 -12.86
N ILE A 169 -16.66 4.75 -12.47
CA ILE A 169 -17.22 3.78 -13.43
C ILE A 169 -18.53 4.39 -13.95
N ALA A 170 -18.37 5.19 -15.00
CA ALA A 170 -19.29 6.20 -15.49
C ALA A 170 -20.49 5.56 -16.21
N GLY A 171 -20.55 4.23 -16.21
CA GLY A 171 -21.62 3.44 -16.81
C GLY A 171 -22.63 2.85 -15.83
N PHE A 172 -22.41 2.88 -14.50
CA PHE A 172 -23.30 2.19 -13.54
C PHE A 172 -24.20 3.09 -12.68
N MET A 173 -24.11 4.42 -12.80
CA MET A 173 -24.98 5.31 -12.01
C MET A 173 -26.34 5.58 -12.66
N LYS A 174 -27.18 4.56 -12.68
CA LYS A 174 -28.64 4.71 -12.61
C LYS A 174 -29.12 3.98 -11.35
N ILE A 175 -28.72 4.48 -10.19
CA ILE A 175 -29.33 4.06 -8.94
C ILE A 175 -30.45 5.05 -8.67
N ALA A 176 -31.64 4.52 -8.41
CA ALA A 176 -32.84 5.30 -8.15
C ALA A 176 -32.58 6.38 -7.10
N GLU A 177 -33.35 7.46 -7.15
CA GLU A 177 -33.55 8.31 -5.99
C GLU A 177 -33.73 7.41 -4.76
N MET A 178 -33.01 7.69 -3.66
CA MET A 178 -33.17 6.99 -2.40
C MET A 178 -34.51 7.36 -1.75
N SER A 179 -35.60 7.05 -2.43
CA SER A 179 -36.95 7.09 -1.89
C SER A 179 -37.36 5.63 -1.65
N GLU A 180 -37.50 5.29 -0.37
CA GLU A 180 -38.13 4.07 0.15
C GLU A 180 -37.42 2.71 -0.02
N VAL A 181 -36.09 2.68 -0.09
CA VAL A 181 -35.36 1.39 -0.02
C VAL A 181 -35.11 1.00 1.44
N LYS A 182 -35.54 -0.21 1.82
CA LYS A 182 -35.24 -0.85 3.11
C LYS A 182 -33.73 -0.74 3.38
N ILE A 183 -33.34 0.09 4.35
CA ILE A 183 -31.94 0.23 4.77
C ILE A 183 -31.49 -1.12 5.33
N THR A 184 -30.55 -1.77 4.64
CA THR A 184 -29.90 -3.00 5.12
C THR A 184 -28.65 -2.62 5.92
N ASP A 185 -28.21 -3.49 6.84
CA ASP A 185 -27.01 -3.27 7.66
C ASP A 185 -25.75 -3.02 6.80
N ASP A 186 -25.66 -3.69 5.64
CA ASP A 186 -24.57 -3.50 4.68
C ASP A 186 -24.52 -2.08 4.10
N LYS A 187 -25.68 -1.48 3.84
CA LYS A 187 -25.77 -0.09 3.36
C LYS A 187 -25.38 0.90 4.45
N ILE A 188 -25.75 0.64 5.71
CA ILE A 188 -25.31 1.44 6.86
C ILE A 188 -23.79 1.43 6.98
N GLY A 189 -23.17 0.25 6.90
CA GLY A 189 -21.72 0.10 6.91
C GLY A 189 -21.03 0.92 5.81
N LEU A 190 -21.58 0.89 4.59
CA LEU A 190 -21.09 1.69 3.48
C LEU A 190 -21.14 3.21 3.77
N TYR A 191 -22.26 3.73 4.29
CA TYR A 191 -22.39 5.14 4.64
C TYR A 191 -21.35 5.60 5.66
N TYR A 192 -21.13 4.81 6.72
CA TYR A 192 -20.11 5.14 7.72
C TYR A 192 -18.70 5.17 7.12
N ASN A 193 -18.37 4.26 6.19
CA ASN A 193 -17.09 4.30 5.51
C ASN A 193 -16.91 5.57 4.67
N LEU A 194 -17.97 6.07 4.01
CA LEU A 194 -17.92 7.33 3.24
C LEU A 194 -17.77 8.55 4.14
N ILE A 195 -18.54 8.61 5.24
CA ILE A 195 -18.43 9.69 6.23
C ILE A 195 -17.01 9.73 6.82
N GLU A 196 -16.44 8.57 7.14
CA GLU A 196 -15.08 8.48 7.68
C GLU A 196 -14.03 8.91 6.65
N LEU A 197 -14.17 8.50 5.38
CA LEU A 197 -13.31 8.94 4.29
C LEU A 197 -13.37 10.46 4.07
N GLN A 198 -14.57 11.05 4.20
CA GLN A 198 -14.76 12.50 4.11
C GLN A 198 -14.11 13.21 5.32
N THR A 199 -14.30 12.67 6.52
CA THR A 199 -13.72 13.20 7.76
C THR A 199 -12.19 13.16 7.72
N LYS A 200 -11.61 12.12 7.13
CA LYS A 200 -10.16 11.99 6.87
C LYS A 200 -9.67 12.86 5.69
N GLY A 201 -10.55 13.61 5.03
CA GLY A 201 -10.21 14.48 3.90
C GLY A 201 -9.79 13.73 2.63
N VAL A 202 -10.15 12.45 2.51
CA VAL A 202 -9.80 11.60 1.35
C VAL A 202 -10.78 11.83 0.21
N ILE A 203 -12.06 12.06 0.53
CA ILE A 203 -13.12 12.33 -0.43
C ILE A 203 -13.83 13.64 -0.10
N LEU A 204 -14.49 14.21 -1.10
CA LEU A 204 -15.38 15.37 -0.95
C LEU A 204 -16.70 15.07 -1.66
N ASP A 205 -17.79 15.63 -1.15
CA ASP A 205 -19.11 15.55 -1.77
C ASP A 205 -19.36 16.82 -2.60
N ILE A 206 -19.38 16.68 -3.93
CA ILE A 206 -19.56 17.77 -4.90
C ILE A 206 -21.03 18.22 -5.03
N HIS A 207 -22.00 17.50 -4.47
CA HIS A 207 -23.41 17.93 -4.54
C HIS A 207 -23.83 18.82 -3.37
N ASN A 208 -22.97 18.94 -2.35
CA ASN A 208 -23.20 19.74 -1.15
C ASN A 208 -22.21 20.91 -1.02
N GLU A 209 -21.90 21.60 -2.14
CA GLU A 209 -20.99 22.76 -2.17
C GLU A 209 -21.45 23.97 -1.33
N GLY A 210 -22.68 23.95 -0.77
CA GLY A 210 -23.28 25.06 -0.03
C GLY A 210 -23.14 25.04 1.49
N ASP A 211 -22.78 23.93 2.13
CA ASP A 211 -22.72 23.84 3.59
C ASP A 211 -21.42 23.20 4.07
N LEU A 212 -20.51 24.04 4.55
CA LEU A 212 -19.41 23.67 5.45
C LEU A 212 -19.89 23.50 6.91
N ALA A 213 -21.17 23.18 7.12
CA ALA A 213 -21.77 23.04 8.45
C ALA A 213 -21.79 21.59 8.94
N ILE A 214 -20.87 21.26 9.84
CA ILE A 214 -20.87 20.01 10.63
C ILE A 214 -22.20 19.91 11.40
N THR A 215 -23.23 19.26 10.83
CA THR A 215 -24.50 18.97 11.52
C THR A 215 -24.95 17.55 11.20
N GLY A 216 -25.34 16.84 12.25
CA GLY A 216 -25.40 15.37 12.35
C GLY A 216 -26.54 14.65 11.63
N ASP A 217 -26.96 15.12 10.44
CA ASP A 217 -27.98 14.45 9.62
C ASP A 217 -27.61 14.45 8.12
N ARG A 218 -26.32 14.27 7.82
CA ARG A 218 -25.82 14.21 6.44
C ARG A 218 -25.85 12.78 5.92
N THR A 219 -26.66 12.55 4.89
CA THR A 219 -26.45 11.43 3.99
C THR A 219 -25.36 11.82 3.00
N VAL A 220 -24.19 11.18 3.06
CA VAL A 220 -23.16 11.34 2.03
C VAL A 220 -23.66 10.60 0.78
N ASP A 221 -23.90 11.32 -0.32
CA ASP A 221 -24.28 10.69 -1.58
C ASP A 221 -23.04 10.14 -2.27
N PHE A 222 -22.99 8.83 -2.43
CA PHE A 222 -21.92 8.15 -3.16
C PHE A 222 -21.74 8.69 -4.58
N LYS A 223 -22.82 9.12 -5.25
CA LYS A 223 -22.76 9.68 -6.62
C LYS A 223 -22.04 11.03 -6.68
N GLY A 224 -22.19 11.82 -5.62
CA GLY A 224 -21.53 13.11 -5.44
C GLY A 224 -20.12 13.00 -4.90
N CYS A 225 -19.61 11.81 -4.61
CA CYS A 225 -18.26 11.69 -4.07
C CYS A 225 -17.19 11.81 -5.16
N ALA A 226 -16.19 12.65 -4.91
CA ALA A 226 -14.95 12.72 -5.68
C ALA A 226 -13.75 12.57 -4.74
N LEU A 227 -12.62 12.07 -5.26
CA LEU A 227 -11.39 12.08 -4.49
C LEU A 227 -10.89 13.53 -4.34
N THR A 228 -10.39 13.87 -3.15
CA THR A 228 -9.57 15.06 -2.99
C THR A 228 -8.19 14.82 -3.62
N ARG A 229 -7.34 15.85 -3.71
CA ARG A 229 -5.93 15.67 -4.14
C ARG A 229 -5.18 14.67 -3.25
N LEU A 230 -5.51 14.61 -1.96
CA LEU A 230 -4.95 13.63 -1.04
C LEU A 230 -5.45 12.21 -1.38
N GLY A 231 -6.75 12.05 -1.64
CA GLY A 231 -7.31 10.78 -2.10
C GLY A 231 -6.68 10.28 -3.41
N GLU A 232 -6.48 11.17 -4.39
CA GLU A 232 -5.81 10.82 -5.65
C GLU A 232 -4.36 10.37 -5.43
N ARG A 233 -3.65 11.01 -4.50
CA ARG A 233 -2.29 10.61 -4.12
C ARG A 233 -2.28 9.24 -3.45
N ILE A 234 -3.20 9.00 -2.51
CA ILE A 234 -3.37 7.68 -1.87
C ILE A 234 -3.64 6.61 -2.93
N TYR A 235 -4.57 6.87 -3.85
CA TYR A 235 -4.89 5.96 -4.95
C TYR A 235 -3.66 5.57 -5.77
N LYS A 236 -2.84 6.56 -6.14
CA LYS A 236 -1.61 6.35 -6.94
C LYS A 236 -0.52 5.64 -6.13
N VAL A 237 -0.21 6.13 -4.94
CA VAL A 237 0.90 5.63 -4.10
C VAL A 237 0.65 4.21 -3.61
N LEU A 238 -0.60 3.84 -3.33
CA LEU A 238 -0.93 2.47 -2.92
C LEU A 238 -1.21 1.54 -4.12
N SER A 239 -1.16 2.05 -5.36
CA SER A 239 -1.58 1.35 -6.59
C SER A 239 -2.97 0.72 -6.44
N LEU A 240 -3.96 1.49 -5.99
CA LEU A 240 -5.30 0.96 -5.73
C LEU A 240 -6.01 0.47 -7.00
N ASN A 241 -5.50 0.80 -8.20
CA ASN A 241 -5.92 0.20 -9.46
C ASN A 241 -5.69 -1.32 -9.54
N GLU A 242 -4.89 -1.90 -8.62
CA GLU A 242 -4.61 -3.33 -8.54
C GLU A 242 -5.56 -4.10 -7.60
N ILE A 243 -6.57 -3.43 -7.03
CA ILE A 243 -7.59 -4.10 -6.22
C ILE A 243 -8.30 -5.18 -7.07
N PRO A 244 -8.48 -6.41 -6.54
CA PRO A 244 -9.16 -7.47 -7.26
C PRO A 244 -10.57 -7.07 -7.71
N LEU A 245 -10.91 -7.38 -8.96
CA LEU A 245 -12.21 -7.06 -9.54
C LEU A 245 -13.37 -7.64 -8.71
N GLU A 246 -13.20 -8.81 -8.12
CA GLU A 246 -14.21 -9.44 -7.25
C GLU A 246 -14.57 -8.57 -6.03
N ASP A 247 -13.58 -7.92 -5.39
CA ASP A 247 -13.80 -7.06 -4.23
C ASP A 247 -14.53 -5.75 -4.65
N ILE A 248 -14.21 -5.24 -5.84
CA ILE A 248 -14.89 -4.10 -6.46
C ILE A 248 -16.36 -4.46 -6.75
N GLU A 249 -16.60 -5.58 -7.45
CA GLU A 249 -17.95 -6.05 -7.79
C GLU A 249 -18.80 -6.32 -6.55
N ARG A 250 -18.22 -6.93 -5.51
CA ARG A 250 -18.91 -7.18 -4.24
C ARG A 250 -19.41 -5.88 -3.62
N THR A 251 -18.57 -4.86 -3.59
CA THR A 251 -18.90 -3.55 -3.02
C THR A 251 -19.93 -2.81 -3.88
N MET A 252 -19.81 -2.91 -5.20
CA MET A 252 -20.77 -2.32 -6.15
C MET A 252 -22.19 -2.89 -6.00
N ARG A 253 -22.34 -4.19 -5.70
CA ARG A 253 -23.66 -4.80 -5.45
C ARG A 253 -24.39 -4.24 -4.22
N ILE A 254 -23.65 -3.68 -3.26
CA ILE A 254 -24.23 -3.03 -2.06
C ILE A 254 -24.67 -1.60 -2.41
N ILE A 255 -23.93 -0.94 -3.30
CA ILE A 255 -24.19 0.43 -3.75
C ILE A 255 -25.46 0.48 -4.63
N THR A 256 -25.63 -0.46 -5.56
CA THR A 256 -26.81 -0.57 -6.46
C THR A 256 -28.07 -1.08 -5.76
#